data_AF-A0AAT9L368-F1
#
_entry.id   AF-A0AAT9L368-F1
#
_cell.length_a   1.000
_cell.length_b   1.000
_cell.length_c   1.000
_cell.angle_alpha   90.00
_cell.angle_beta   90.00
_cell.angle_gamma   90.00
#
_symmetry.space_group_name_H-M   'P 1'
#
loop_
_entity.id
_entity.type
_entity.pdbx_description
1 polymer ?
#
loop_
_entity_poly.entity_id
_entity_poly.type
_entity_poly.pdbx_seq_one_letter_code
_entity_poly.pdbx_strand_id
1 'polypeptide(L)'
;MLFSLAVQLCCTVLSGGRIALKFGMSLPESTTIAAELRTAMGKLTRRVKLEDQMPLGQVAVLGALDRSGAMTTSELAADQRVRPQSMARAVGLLMDQGLITRRAHPTDGRKSLVELSTAGQALLEEERGRRTDWLARAIESELTPEERELLGRGIGLVERLAAH
;
A
#
# COMPACT_ATOMS: atom_id res chain seq x y z
N MET A 1 24.57 56.09 34.53
CA MET A 1 24.74 54.64 34.26
C MET A 1 23.39 54.00 34.58
N LEU A 2 22.46 53.89 33.63
CA LEU A 2 22.36 52.91 32.52
C LEU A 2 21.79 51.55 32.99
N PHE A 3 20.80 51.06 32.22
CA PHE A 3 20.02 49.81 32.26
C PHE A 3 18.62 49.88 32.92
N SER A 4 17.62 50.50 32.26
CA SER A 4 16.69 49.96 31.20
C SER A 4 15.53 49.15 31.82
N LEU A 5 14.40 49.76 32.20
CA LEU A 5 13.20 49.96 31.35
C LEU A 5 13.07 48.92 30.23
N ALA A 6 12.10 48.00 30.37
CA ALA A 6 11.17 47.53 29.32
C ALA A 6 10.66 46.10 29.58
N VAL A 7 9.72 45.89 30.51
CA VAL A 7 8.65 44.88 30.35
C VAL A 7 7.44 45.29 31.20
N GLN A 8 6.69 46.30 30.75
CA GLN A 8 5.28 46.49 31.13
C GLN A 8 4.63 47.51 30.18
N LEU A 9 4.09 47.07 29.06
CA LEU A 9 2.97 47.70 28.33
C LEU A 9 2.52 46.65 27.30
N CYS A 10 1.46 45.89 27.58
CA CYS A 10 0.07 46.26 27.31
C CYS A 10 -0.18 46.53 25.82
N CYS A 11 -1.04 45.68 25.24
CA CYS A 11 -1.90 45.89 24.09
C CYS A 11 -1.61 47.09 23.18
N THR A 12 -1.39 46.82 21.89
CA THR A 12 -2.10 47.38 20.72
C THR A 12 -1.18 47.25 19.50
N VAL A 13 -1.62 46.51 18.47
CA VAL A 13 -1.48 46.80 17.02
C VAL A 13 -1.74 45.49 16.25
N LEU A 14 -3.01 45.34 15.85
CA LEU A 14 -3.39 44.72 14.58
C LEU A 14 -2.82 45.56 13.43
N SER A 15 -2.54 44.90 12.30
CA SER A 15 -2.32 45.46 10.95
C SER A 15 -0.86 45.58 10.49
N GLY A 16 -0.55 44.83 9.42
CA GLY A 16 0.37 45.30 8.39
C GLY A 16 1.78 44.72 8.38
N GLY A 17 1.95 43.59 7.70
CA GLY A 17 3.11 43.39 6.81
C GLY A 17 4.46 43.02 7.43
N ARG A 18 5.10 42.03 6.78
CA ARG A 18 6.53 41.67 6.84
C ARG A 18 6.97 40.88 8.07
N ILE A 19 6.52 39.62 8.14
CA ILE A 19 7.42 38.54 8.53
C ILE A 19 8.13 38.10 7.24
N ALA A 20 9.18 38.84 6.89
CA ALA A 20 10.18 38.40 5.92
C ALA A 20 11.45 38.07 6.70
N LEU A 21 11.46 36.91 7.34
CA LEU A 21 12.69 36.20 7.67
C LEU A 21 12.68 34.90 6.88
N LYS A 22 13.34 34.99 5.72
CA LYS A 22 13.62 33.92 4.78
C LYS A 22 14.38 32.78 5.48
N PHE A 23 13.77 31.61 5.56
CA PHE A 23 14.46 30.37 5.23
C PHE A 23 13.80 29.84 3.96
N GLY A 24 14.58 29.70 2.89
CA GLY A 24 14.12 29.22 1.61
C GLY A 24 13.62 27.78 1.73
N MET A 25 12.31 27.62 1.89
CA MET A 25 11.64 26.39 1.52
C MET A 25 11.59 26.37 0.00
N SER A 26 12.65 25.89 -0.65
CA SER A 26 12.45 25.29 -1.97
C SER A 26 11.42 24.20 -1.77
N LEU A 27 10.30 24.24 -2.51
CA LEU A 27 9.43 23.07 -2.60
C LEU A 27 10.33 21.86 -2.85
N PRO A 28 10.20 20.77 -2.06
CA PRO A 28 11.07 19.64 -2.23
C PRO A 28 10.99 19.21 -3.69
N GLU A 29 12.15 19.05 -4.31
CA GLU A 29 12.21 18.68 -5.71
C GLU A 29 11.42 17.38 -5.90
N SER A 30 10.62 17.29 -6.97
CA SER A 30 9.79 16.11 -7.24
C SER A 30 10.60 14.80 -7.19
N THR A 31 11.88 14.86 -7.59
CA THR A 31 12.83 13.75 -7.51
C THR A 31 13.04 13.27 -6.06
N THR A 32 13.21 14.18 -5.11
CA THR A 32 13.39 13.87 -3.68
C THR A 32 12.11 13.28 -3.10
N ILE A 33 10.96 13.92 -3.35
CA ILE A 33 9.65 13.40 -2.90
C ILE A 33 9.42 11.99 -3.46
N ALA A 34 9.70 11.76 -4.74
CA ALA A 34 9.54 10.45 -5.37
C ALA A 34 10.43 9.38 -4.71
N ALA A 35 11.69 9.72 -4.40
CA ALA A 35 12.61 8.79 -3.74
C ALA A 35 12.17 8.43 -2.31
N GLU A 36 11.72 9.43 -1.54
CA GLU A 36 11.22 9.26 -0.18
C GLU A 36 9.91 8.49 -0.14
N LEU A 37 8.94 8.87 -0.99
CA LEU A 37 7.65 8.20 -1.10
C LEU A 37 7.82 6.73 -1.47
N ARG A 38 8.62 6.42 -2.50
CA ARG A 38 8.92 5.04 -2.90
C ARG A 38 9.50 4.23 -1.74
N THR A 39 10.42 4.82 -0.97
CA THR A 39 11.06 4.16 0.16
C THR A 39 10.08 3.92 1.31
N ALA A 40 9.27 4.93 1.66
CA ALA A 40 8.27 4.85 2.70
C ALA A 40 7.16 3.83 2.37
N MET A 41 6.61 3.89 1.15
CA MET A 41 5.61 2.93 0.67
C MET A 41 6.16 1.50 0.65
N GLY A 42 7.41 1.31 0.23
CA GLY A 42 8.06 0.00 0.23
C GLY A 42 8.21 -0.58 1.65
N LYS A 43 8.62 0.24 2.62
CA LYS A 43 8.71 -0.16 4.04
C LYS A 43 7.34 -0.53 4.60
N LEU A 44 6.33 0.31 4.39
CA LEU A 44 4.97 0.07 4.86
C LEU A 44 4.38 -1.20 4.24
N THR A 45 4.47 -1.34 2.91
CA THR A 45 3.98 -2.53 2.18
C THR A 45 4.64 -3.80 2.69
N ARG A 46 5.97 -3.79 2.89
CA ARG A 46 6.69 -4.94 3.44
C ARG A 46 6.21 -5.28 4.85
N ARG A 47 6.01 -4.27 5.71
CA ARG A 47 5.56 -4.48 7.08
C ARG A 47 4.14 -5.04 7.13
N VAL A 48 3.21 -4.49 6.35
CA VAL A 48 1.82 -4.95 6.25
C VAL A 48 1.75 -6.41 5.80
N LYS A 49 2.57 -6.81 4.82
CA LYS A 49 2.67 -8.20 4.35
C LYS A 49 3.11 -9.20 5.42
N LEU A 50 3.77 -8.77 6.50
CA LEU A 50 4.14 -9.67 7.59
C LEU A 50 2.96 -10.07 8.48
N GLU A 51 1.81 -9.42 8.33
CA GLU A 51 0.56 -9.77 9.03
C GLU A 51 -0.22 -10.87 8.30
N ASP A 52 0.26 -11.28 7.12
CA ASP A 52 -0.30 -12.41 6.39
C ASP A 52 -0.02 -13.71 7.16
N GLN A 53 -1.03 -14.57 7.30
CA GLN A 53 -0.85 -15.90 7.91
C GLN A 53 -0.51 -16.95 6.84
N MET A 54 -0.79 -16.64 5.58
CA MET A 54 -0.44 -17.46 4.43
C MET A 54 0.92 -17.06 3.83
N PRO A 55 1.68 -18.01 3.26
CA PRO A 55 2.92 -17.67 2.54
C PRO A 55 2.70 -16.62 1.45
N LEU A 56 3.56 -15.60 1.41
CA LEU A 56 3.44 -14.45 0.50
C LEU A 56 3.23 -14.83 -0.97
N GLY A 57 3.88 -15.91 -1.44
CA GLY A 57 3.74 -16.38 -2.82
C GLY A 57 2.33 -16.92 -3.12
N GLN A 58 1.67 -17.53 -2.13
CA GLN A 58 0.30 -18.01 -2.29
C GLN A 58 -0.70 -16.85 -2.27
N VAL A 59 -0.59 -15.92 -1.31
CA VAL A 59 -1.48 -14.74 -1.28
C VAL A 59 -1.33 -13.88 -2.52
N ALA A 60 -0.13 -13.78 -3.07
CA ALA A 60 0.11 -13.07 -4.33
C ALA A 60 -0.64 -13.70 -5.52
N VAL A 61 -0.70 -15.03 -5.60
CA VAL A 61 -1.48 -15.75 -6.63
C VAL A 61 -2.98 -15.50 -6.45
N LEU A 62 -3.50 -15.63 -5.22
CA LEU A 62 -4.91 -15.35 -4.94
C LEU A 62 -5.27 -13.91 -5.34
N GLY A 63 -4.44 -12.94 -4.93
CA GLY A 63 -4.65 -11.54 -5.30
C GLY A 63 -4.55 -11.27 -6.80
N ALA A 64 -3.70 -11.99 -7.54
CA ALA A 64 -3.61 -11.86 -8.99
C ALA A 64 -4.89 -12.36 -9.67
N LEU A 65 -5.40 -13.51 -9.25
CA LEU A 65 -6.63 -14.10 -9.78
C LEU A 65 -7.88 -13.26 -9.43
N ASP A 66 -7.90 -12.62 -8.26
CA ASP A 66 -8.99 -11.71 -7.88
C ASP A 66 -9.04 -10.47 -8.78
N ARG A 67 -7.88 -9.89 -9.10
CA ARG A 67 -7.80 -8.68 -9.95
C ARG A 67 -7.99 -8.96 -11.44
N SER A 68 -7.41 -10.05 -11.93
CA SER A 68 -7.28 -10.33 -13.37
C SER A 68 -8.19 -11.44 -13.86
N GLY A 69 -8.90 -12.12 -12.95
CA GLY A 69 -9.73 -13.28 -13.26
C GLY A 69 -8.91 -14.55 -13.50
N ALA A 70 -9.53 -15.51 -14.20
CA ALA A 70 -8.93 -16.81 -14.48
C ALA A 70 -7.70 -16.69 -15.39
N MET A 71 -6.58 -17.30 -15.01
CA MET A 71 -5.30 -17.22 -15.73
C MET A 71 -4.67 -18.62 -15.88
N THR A 72 -3.84 -18.81 -16.90
CA THR A 72 -2.97 -19.97 -16.97
C THR A 72 -1.83 -19.87 -15.95
N THR A 73 -1.26 -21.00 -15.55
CA THR A 73 -0.07 -21.01 -14.67
C THR A 73 1.11 -20.24 -15.26
N SER A 74 1.26 -20.23 -16.59
CA SER A 74 2.31 -19.48 -17.29
C SER A 74 2.08 -17.97 -17.23
N GLU A 75 0.85 -17.52 -17.39
CA GLU A 75 0.48 -16.09 -17.24
C GLU A 75 0.69 -15.63 -15.79
N LEU A 76 0.28 -16.44 -14.81
CA LEU A 76 0.56 -16.16 -13.40
C LEU A 76 2.07 -16.05 -13.12
N ALA A 77 2.89 -16.93 -13.70
CA ALA A 77 4.34 -16.88 -13.53
C ALA A 77 4.94 -15.58 -14.10
N ALA A 78 4.47 -15.16 -15.27
CA ALA A 78 4.89 -13.92 -15.91
C ALA A 78 4.46 -12.68 -15.11
N ASP A 79 3.18 -12.63 -14.69
CA ASP A 79 2.61 -11.54 -13.90
C ASP A 79 3.34 -11.37 -12.57
N GLN A 80 3.59 -12.48 -11.86
CA GLN A 80 4.28 -12.48 -10.57
C GLN A 80 5.82 -12.45 -10.70
N ARG A 81 6.35 -12.43 -11.93
CA ARG A 81 7.79 -12.42 -12.25
C ARG A 81 8.58 -13.51 -11.53
N VAL A 82 8.03 -14.73 -11.48
CA VAL A 82 8.66 -15.91 -10.89
C VAL A 82 8.90 -17.00 -11.93
N ARG A 83 9.75 -17.97 -11.59
CA ARG A 83 10.01 -19.11 -12.47
C ARG A 83 8.75 -19.99 -12.61
N PRO A 84 8.46 -20.55 -13.81
CA PRO A 84 7.28 -21.40 -14.03
C PRO A 84 7.18 -22.59 -13.06
N GLN A 85 8.31 -23.22 -12.74
CA GLN A 85 8.34 -24.34 -11.79
C GLN A 85 7.92 -23.92 -10.37
N SER A 86 8.32 -22.73 -9.93
CA SER A 86 7.91 -22.19 -8.63
C SER A 86 6.42 -21.86 -8.63
N MET A 87 5.91 -21.27 -9.72
CA MET A 87 4.48 -20.97 -9.85
C MET A 87 3.63 -22.24 -9.89
N ALA A 88 4.05 -23.26 -10.63
CA ALA A 88 3.35 -24.55 -10.69
C ALA A 88 3.23 -25.20 -9.30
N ARG A 89 4.27 -25.10 -8.47
CA ARG A 89 4.23 -25.57 -7.08
C ARG A 89 3.24 -24.78 -6.23
N ALA A 90 3.25 -23.45 -6.33
CA ALA A 90 2.31 -22.61 -5.59
C ALA A 90 0.85 -22.90 -5.99
N VAL A 91 0.59 -23.04 -7.29
CA VAL A 91 -0.73 -23.43 -7.82
C VAL A 91 -1.14 -24.81 -7.33
N GLY A 92 -0.24 -25.80 -7.33
CA GLY A 92 -0.52 -27.13 -6.78
C GLY A 92 -0.98 -27.08 -5.32
N LEU A 93 -0.22 -26.38 -4.46
CA LEU A 93 -0.56 -26.23 -3.05
C LEU A 93 -1.91 -25.54 -2.84
N LEU A 94 -2.21 -24.50 -3.61
CA LEU A 94 -3.50 -23.79 -3.54
C LEU A 94 -4.67 -24.65 -4.02
N MET A 95 -4.45 -25.51 -5.03
CA MET A 95 -5.43 -26.50 -5.48
C MET A 95 -5.68 -27.55 -4.39
N ASP A 96 -4.62 -28.07 -3.76
CA ASP A 96 -4.71 -29.06 -2.69
C ASP A 96 -5.45 -28.50 -1.46
N GLN A 97 -5.31 -27.20 -1.20
CA GLN A 97 -6.04 -26.47 -0.16
C GLN A 97 -7.48 -26.11 -0.56
N GLY A 98 -7.91 -26.38 -1.79
CA GLY A 98 -9.25 -26.03 -2.29
C GLY A 98 -9.49 -24.53 -2.51
N LEU A 99 -8.44 -23.73 -2.56
CA LEU A 99 -8.52 -22.27 -2.67
C LEU A 99 -8.61 -21.79 -4.12
N ILE A 100 -8.20 -22.62 -5.07
CA ILE A 100 -8.37 -22.39 -6.49
C ILE A 100 -8.91 -23.64 -7.17
N THR A 101 -9.66 -23.45 -8.25
CA THR A 101 -10.13 -24.51 -9.13
C THR A 101 -9.42 -24.45 -10.48
N ARG A 102 -9.48 -25.56 -11.22
CA ARG A 102 -8.91 -25.66 -12.57
C ARG A 102 -10.01 -26.01 -13.56
N ARG A 103 -10.00 -25.36 -14.72
CA ARG A 103 -10.85 -25.70 -15.87
C ARG A 103 -10.08 -25.66 -17.19
N ALA A 104 -10.62 -26.34 -18.20
CA ALA A 104 -10.05 -26.30 -19.54
C ALA A 104 -10.13 -24.88 -20.12
N HIS A 105 -9.11 -24.49 -20.91
CA HIS A 105 -9.14 -23.22 -21.62
C HIS A 105 -10.20 -23.28 -22.74
N PRO A 106 -11.08 -22.26 -22.87
CA PRO A 106 -12.25 -22.34 -23.76
C PRO A 106 -11.90 -22.48 -25.25
N THR A 107 -10.72 -22.04 -25.66
CA THR A 107 -10.28 -22.05 -27.07
C THR A 107 -9.03 -22.90 -27.35
N ASP A 108 -8.35 -23.42 -26.31
CA ASP A 108 -7.13 -24.21 -26.47
C ASP A 108 -7.10 -25.34 -25.44
N GLY A 109 -7.67 -26.50 -25.79
CA GLY A 109 -7.80 -27.64 -24.87
C GLY A 109 -6.48 -28.18 -24.29
N ARG A 110 -5.32 -27.76 -24.82
CA ARG A 110 -4.00 -28.09 -24.27
C ARG A 110 -3.63 -27.23 -23.06
N LYS A 111 -4.32 -26.11 -22.85
CA LYS A 111 -4.14 -25.19 -21.73
C LYS A 111 -5.24 -25.39 -20.70
N SER A 112 -4.90 -25.07 -19.46
CA SER A 112 -5.86 -24.99 -18.37
C SER A 112 -5.74 -23.63 -17.68
N LEU A 113 -6.90 -23.12 -17.30
CA LEU A 113 -7.05 -21.92 -16.50
C LEU A 113 -7.21 -22.34 -15.04
N VAL A 114 -6.65 -21.55 -14.15
CA VAL A 114 -6.94 -21.59 -12.72
C VAL A 114 -7.69 -20.33 -12.32
N GLU A 115 -8.62 -20.49 -11.40
CA GLU A 115 -9.48 -19.40 -10.92
C GLU A 115 -9.74 -19.56 -9.42
N LEU A 116 -10.10 -18.46 -8.76
CA LEU A 116 -10.41 -18.49 -7.33
C LEU A 116 -11.66 -19.33 -7.06
N SER A 117 -11.57 -20.17 -6.03
CA SER A 117 -12.77 -20.77 -5.44
C SER A 117 -13.44 -19.77 -4.49
N THR A 118 -14.67 -20.07 -4.07
CA THR A 118 -15.35 -19.30 -3.00
C THR A 118 -14.52 -19.30 -1.70
N ALA A 119 -13.86 -20.42 -1.37
CA ALA A 119 -12.98 -20.50 -0.21
C ALA A 119 -11.72 -19.65 -0.38
N GLY A 120 -11.15 -19.62 -1.58
CA GLY A 120 -10.02 -18.73 -1.92
C GLY A 120 -10.38 -17.26 -1.77
N GLN A 121 -11.57 -16.86 -2.22
CA GLN A 121 -12.05 -15.49 -2.07
C GLN A 121 -12.24 -15.10 -0.61
N ALA A 122 -12.88 -15.97 0.17
CA ALA A 122 -13.09 -15.74 1.60
C ALA A 122 -11.75 -15.59 2.36
N LEU A 123 -10.79 -16.46 2.06
CA LEU A 123 -9.47 -16.39 2.67
C LEU A 123 -8.71 -15.12 2.26
N LEU A 124 -8.75 -14.73 0.98
CA LEU A 124 -8.11 -13.50 0.53
C LEU A 124 -8.68 -12.27 1.25
N GLU A 125 -10.00 -12.26 1.50
CA GLU A 125 -10.65 -11.19 2.25
C GLU A 125 -10.25 -11.20 3.73
N GLU A 126 -10.07 -12.38 4.33
CA GLU A 126 -9.54 -12.50 5.70
C GLU A 126 -8.10 -11.94 5.81
N GLU A 127 -7.23 -12.25 4.84
CA GLU A 127 -5.89 -11.68 4.74
C GLU A 127 -5.93 -10.15 4.61
N ARG A 128 -6.86 -9.61 3.83
CA ARG A 128 -7.09 -8.15 3.71
C ARG A 128 -7.57 -7.55 5.02
N GLY A 129 -8.52 -8.19 5.70
CA GLY A 129 -9.00 -7.78 7.01
C GLY A 129 -7.86 -7.67 8.02
N ARG A 130 -7.01 -8.71 8.13
CA ARG A 130 -5.86 -8.70 9.05
C ARG A 130 -4.90 -7.54 8.79
N ARG A 131 -4.60 -7.24 7.53
CA ARG A 131 -3.77 -6.08 7.14
C ARG A 131 -4.42 -4.76 7.53
N THR A 132 -5.71 -4.61 7.25
CA THR A 132 -6.49 -3.41 7.57
C THR A 132 -6.54 -3.18 9.08
N ASP A 133 -6.83 -4.22 9.86
CA ASP A 133 -6.90 -4.15 11.32
C ASP A 133 -5.56 -3.76 11.94
N TRP A 134 -4.46 -4.35 11.45
CA TRP A 134 -3.13 -3.98 11.90
C TRP A 134 -2.81 -2.53 11.56
N LEU A 135 -3.09 -2.10 10.32
CA LEU A 135 -2.77 -0.75 9.87
C LEU A 135 -3.62 0.30 10.60
N ALA A 136 -4.89 -0.01 10.89
CA ALA A 136 -5.77 0.83 11.70
C ALA A 136 -5.18 1.04 13.10
N ARG A 137 -4.78 -0.03 13.79
CA ARG A 137 -4.12 0.07 15.11
C ARG A 137 -2.83 0.89 15.07
N ALA A 138 -2.00 0.72 14.04
CA ALA A 138 -0.77 1.48 13.89
C ALA A 138 -1.03 2.98 13.63
N ILE A 139 -2.04 3.30 12.82
CA ILE A 139 -2.48 4.69 12.60
C ILE A 139 -3.00 5.29 13.91
N GLU A 140 -3.76 4.51 14.70
CA GLU A 140 -4.29 4.96 15.98
C GLU A 140 -3.21 5.19 17.04
N SER A 141 -2.16 4.37 17.06
CA SER A 141 -1.09 4.48 18.06
C SER A 141 -0.05 5.53 17.72
N GLU A 142 0.30 5.69 16.45
CA GLU A 142 1.44 6.53 16.04
C GLU A 142 1.04 7.94 15.60
N LEU A 143 -0.21 8.17 15.18
CA LEU A 143 -0.63 9.43 14.56
C LEU A 143 -1.65 10.20 15.39
N THR A 144 -1.46 11.52 15.48
CA THR A 144 -2.46 12.44 16.06
C THR A 144 -3.70 12.57 15.14
N PRO A 145 -4.83 13.09 15.64
CA PRO A 145 -6.01 13.35 14.79
C PRO A 145 -5.71 14.20 13.54
N GLU A 146 -4.86 15.22 13.67
CA GLU A 146 -4.47 16.11 12.57
C GLU A 146 -3.61 15.39 11.53
N GLU A 147 -2.70 14.52 11.97
CA GLU A 147 -1.87 13.70 11.08
C GLU A 147 -2.70 12.65 10.34
N ARG A 148 -3.73 12.08 10.99
CA ARG A 148 -4.70 11.17 10.33
C ARG A 148 -5.47 11.88 9.23
N GLU A 149 -5.91 13.12 9.49
CA GLU A 149 -6.58 13.93 8.47
C GLU A 149 -5.65 14.24 7.29
N LEU A 150 -4.39 14.59 7.57
CA LEU A 150 -3.38 14.82 6.55
C LEU A 150 -3.10 13.57 5.72
N LEU A 151 -2.92 12.41 6.38
CA LEU A 151 -2.75 11.13 5.72
C LEU A 151 -3.94 10.81 4.81
N GLY A 152 -5.17 11.01 5.31
CA GLY A 152 -6.41 10.82 4.55
C GLY A 152 -6.45 11.68 3.27
N ARG A 153 -6.06 12.96 3.34
CA ARG A 153 -5.94 13.81 2.15
C ARG A 153 -4.85 13.34 1.18
N GLY A 154 -3.76 12.77 1.70
CA GLY A 154 -2.65 12.23 0.93
C GLY A 154 -3.02 11.00 0.10
N ILE A 155 -3.94 10.15 0.57
CA ILE A 155 -4.34 8.91 -0.11
C ILE A 155 -4.80 9.19 -1.55
N GLY A 156 -5.71 10.15 -1.75
CA GLY A 156 -6.21 10.49 -3.08
C GLY A 156 -5.15 11.02 -4.04
N LEU A 157 -4.05 11.59 -3.53
CA LEU A 157 -2.91 12.00 -4.36
C LEU A 157 -2.11 10.78 -4.82
N VAL A 158 -1.86 9.83 -3.92
CA VAL A 158 -1.15 8.59 -4.25
C VAL A 158 -1.93 7.76 -5.26
N GLU A 159 -3.26 7.66 -5.12
CA GLU A 159 -4.12 6.97 -6.10
C GLU A 159 -4.05 7.60 -7.49
N ARG A 160 -4.06 8.92 -7.58
CA ARG A 160 -3.89 9.64 -8.86
C ARG A 160 -2.53 9.38 -9.51
N LEU A 161 -1.46 9.27 -8.71
CA LEU A 161 -0.14 8.89 -9.21
C LEU A 161 -0.10 7.44 -9.72
N ALA A 162 -0.81 6.53 -9.04
CA ALA A 162 -0.88 5.12 -9.42
C ALA A 162 -1.71 4.86 -10.69
N ALA A 163 -2.63 5.76 -11.03
CA ALA A 163 -3.44 5.70 -12.24
C ALA A 163 -2.82 6.43 -13.45
N HIS A 164 -1.64 7.05 -13.28
CA HIS A 164 -0.94 7.76 -14.34
C HIS A 164 -0.32 6.78 -15.36
#